data_AF-C5CE87-F1
#
_entry.id   AF-C5CE87-F1
#
_cell.length_a   1.000
_cell.length_b   1.000
_cell.length_c   1.000
_cell.angle_alpha   90.00
_cell.angle_beta   90.00
_cell.angle_gamma   90.00
#
_symmetry.space_group_name_H-M   'P 1'
#
loop_
_entity.id
_entity.type
_entity.pdbx_description
1 polymer ?
#
loop_
_entity_poly.entity_id
_entity_poly.type
_entity_poly.pdbx_seq_one_letter_code
_entity_poly.pdbx_strand_id
1 'polypeptide(L)'
;MLALRGVKPGLTLVEVLISLVVFTIVMVSVTNLYTESNRYTNQLLKRTDAYSELFTAENVLQMELAKAGPDIRYISLVKEAGNEDYKAVRYSVFIPMINYKITKQLYFKDGRIKVWEKLFNTSDFSSDVVPTLEPPGINIIFSTTEFENIDIKFTSVATQKIEYTIIVDTGGGNTVTHNSTVFLINME
;
A
#
# COMPACT_ATOMS: atom_id res chain seq x y z
N MET A 1 -23.25 62.23 -55.59
CA MET A 1 -22.39 61.89 -54.44
C MET A 1 -23.18 62.19 -53.18
N LEU A 2 -23.83 61.18 -52.59
CA LEU A 2 -24.54 61.30 -51.31
C LEU A 2 -24.28 60.03 -50.52
N ALA A 3 -23.69 60.23 -49.34
CA ALA A 3 -22.92 59.25 -48.59
C ALA A 3 -23.76 58.06 -48.11
N LEU A 4 -23.26 56.85 -48.37
CA LEU A 4 -23.53 55.66 -47.58
C LEU A 4 -23.08 55.94 -46.13
N ARG A 5 -23.98 56.49 -45.30
CA ARG A 5 -23.79 56.54 -43.85
C ARG A 5 -23.91 55.12 -43.33
N GLY A 6 -22.77 54.50 -43.02
CA GLY A 6 -22.69 53.21 -42.36
C GLY A 6 -23.50 53.19 -41.07
N VAL A 7 -24.59 52.42 -41.09
CA VAL A 7 -25.28 51.99 -39.87
C VAL A 7 -24.31 51.05 -39.17
N LYS A 8 -23.72 51.49 -38.05
CA LYS A 8 -23.03 50.57 -37.14
C LYS A 8 -24.11 49.63 -36.59
N PRO A 9 -24.04 48.31 -36.80
CA PRO A 9 -25.04 47.41 -36.24
C PRO A 9 -24.95 47.49 -34.71
N GLY A 10 -25.97 48.05 -34.08
CA GLY A 10 -26.13 48.03 -32.62
C GLY A 10 -26.82 46.74 -32.22
N LEU A 11 -26.27 46.03 -31.23
CA LEU A 11 -26.93 44.84 -30.68
C LEU A 11 -28.31 45.20 -30.15
N THR A 12 -29.32 44.43 -30.55
CA THR A 12 -30.67 44.55 -30.01
C THR A 12 -30.73 43.91 -28.61
N LEU A 13 -31.63 44.39 -27.75
CA LEU A 13 -31.82 43.83 -26.40
C LEU A 13 -32.11 42.32 -26.43
N VAL A 14 -32.84 41.87 -27.45
CA VAL A 14 -33.18 40.46 -27.66
C VAL A 14 -31.93 39.63 -27.98
N GLU A 15 -31.03 40.12 -28.83
CA GLU A 15 -29.75 39.46 -29.13
C GLU A 15 -28.84 39.37 -27.88
N VAL A 16 -28.86 40.39 -27.03
CA VAL A 16 -28.13 40.37 -25.73
C VAL A 16 -28.73 39.31 -24.78
N LEU A 17 -30.06 39.21 -24.71
CA LEU A 17 -30.72 38.22 -23.85
C LEU A 17 -30.47 36.79 -24.35
N ILE A 18 -30.57 36.55 -25.66
CA ILE A 18 -30.29 35.24 -26.26
C ILE A 18 -28.83 34.85 -26.03
N SER A 19 -27.88 35.77 -26.23
CA SER A 19 -26.46 35.49 -26.01
C SER A 19 -26.14 35.21 -24.54
N LEU A 20 -26.78 35.91 -23.59
CA LEU A 20 -26.66 35.60 -22.16
C LEU A 20 -27.17 34.19 -21.82
N VAL A 21 -28.35 33.81 -22.32
CA VAL A 21 -28.91 32.47 -22.07
C VAL A 21 -28.01 31.37 -22.63
N VAL A 22 -27.54 31.53 -23.87
CA VAL A 22 -26.61 30.57 -24.48
C VAL A 22 -25.31 30.51 -23.69
N PHE A 23 -24.77 31.66 -23.28
CA PHE A 23 -23.55 31.72 -22.47
C PHE A 23 -23.72 31.00 -21.14
N THR A 24 -24.83 31.20 -20.43
CA THR A 24 -25.09 30.51 -19.16
C THR A 24 -25.19 28.99 -19.35
N ILE A 25 -25.92 28.51 -20.36
CA ILE A 25 -26.06 27.07 -20.64
C ILE A 25 -24.69 26.45 -20.96
N VAL A 26 -23.91 27.11 -21.81
CA VAL A 26 -22.55 26.66 -22.17
C VAL A 26 -21.66 26.65 -20.93
N MET A 27 -21.69 27.72 -20.12
CA MET A 27 -20.87 27.81 -18.91
C MET A 27 -21.22 26.71 -17.90
N VAL A 28 -22.51 26.43 -17.67
CA VAL A 28 -22.96 25.34 -16.81
C VAL A 28 -22.49 23.98 -17.36
N SER A 29 -22.62 23.77 -18.67
CA SER A 29 -22.20 22.52 -19.32
C SER A 29 -20.69 22.30 -19.18
N VAL A 30 -19.88 23.35 -19.43
CA VAL A 30 -18.42 23.32 -19.28
C VAL A 30 -18.04 23.07 -17.82
N THR A 31 -18.71 23.73 -16.87
CA THR A 31 -18.44 23.55 -15.44
C THR A 31 -18.76 22.14 -14.98
N ASN A 32 -19.88 21.56 -15.43
CA ASN A 32 -20.26 20.18 -15.11
C ASN A 32 -19.23 19.19 -15.66
N LEU A 33 -18.84 19.34 -16.93
CA LEU A 33 -17.79 18.52 -17.54
C LEU A 33 -16.46 18.62 -16.80
N TYR A 34 -16.04 19.83 -16.44
CA TYR A 34 -14.81 20.06 -15.66
C TYR A 34 -14.87 19.39 -14.29
N THR A 35 -16.00 19.51 -13.59
CA THR A 35 -16.19 18.91 -12.26
C THR A 35 -16.18 17.39 -12.33
N GLU A 36 -16.86 16.82 -13.33
CA GLU A 36 -16.88 15.38 -13.55
C GLU A 36 -15.50 14.83 -13.93
N SER A 37 -14.78 15.52 -14.82
CA SER A 37 -13.42 15.18 -15.22
C SER A 37 -12.45 15.21 -14.02
N ASN A 38 -12.55 16.22 -13.15
CA ASN A 38 -11.74 16.29 -11.94
C ASN A 38 -12.06 15.17 -10.96
N ARG A 39 -13.35 14.83 -10.79
CA ARG A 39 -13.75 13.71 -9.94
C ARG A 39 -13.15 12.39 -10.44
N TYR A 40 -13.23 12.15 -11.75
CA TYR A 40 -12.67 10.94 -12.37
C TYR A 40 -11.14 10.90 -12.25
N THR A 41 -10.46 12.03 -12.51
CA THR A 41 -9.00 12.14 -12.39
C THR A 41 -8.54 11.87 -10.96
N ASN A 42 -9.19 12.45 -9.96
CA ASN A 42 -8.86 12.23 -8.56
C ASN A 42 -9.07 10.76 -8.13
N GLN A 43 -10.08 10.08 -8.68
CA GLN A 43 -10.28 8.65 -8.44
C GLN A 43 -9.16 7.80 -9.05
N LEU A 44 -8.73 8.13 -10.26
CA LEU A 44 -7.61 7.45 -10.92
C LEU A 44 -6.28 7.66 -10.20
N LEU A 45 -6.02 8.89 -9.73
CA LEU A 45 -4.82 9.19 -8.94
C LEU A 45 -4.80 8.36 -7.65
N LYS A 46 -5.89 8.37 -6.87
CA LYS A 46 -6.01 7.55 -5.65
C LYS A 46 -5.76 6.06 -5.89
N ARG A 47 -6.32 5.51 -6.97
CA ARG A 47 -6.06 4.11 -7.34
C ARG A 47 -4.58 3.88 -7.67
N THR A 48 -3.96 4.79 -8.40
CA THR A 48 -2.55 4.70 -8.79
C THR A 48 -1.65 4.76 -7.57
N ASP A 49 -1.92 5.65 -6.62
CA ASP A 49 -1.19 5.77 -5.36
C ASP A 49 -1.34 4.48 -4.54
N ALA A 50 -2.56 3.95 -4.41
CA ALA A 50 -2.82 2.70 -3.71
C ALA A 50 -2.07 1.50 -4.32
N TYR A 51 -1.99 1.40 -5.65
CA TYR A 51 -1.17 0.38 -6.32
C TYR A 51 0.33 0.61 -6.11
N SER A 52 0.79 1.86 -6.14
CA SER A 52 2.18 2.20 -5.87
C SER A 52 2.61 1.80 -4.46
N GLU A 53 1.76 2.06 -3.46
CA GLU A 53 1.96 1.58 -2.10
C GLU A 53 2.01 0.05 -2.05
N LEU A 54 1.09 -0.64 -2.75
CA LEU A 54 1.07 -2.11 -2.80
C LEU A 54 2.38 -2.67 -3.35
N PHE A 55 2.87 -2.15 -4.48
CA PHE A 55 4.11 -2.60 -5.08
C PHE A 55 5.31 -2.31 -4.17
N THR A 56 5.29 -1.17 -3.48
CA THR A 56 6.35 -0.81 -2.54
C THR A 56 6.36 -1.76 -1.34
N ALA A 57 5.20 -2.02 -0.74
CA ALA A 57 5.04 -2.97 0.35
C ALA A 57 5.46 -4.38 -0.08
N GLU A 58 5.00 -4.84 -1.25
CA GLU A 58 5.36 -6.14 -1.81
C GLU A 58 6.87 -6.29 -2.01
N ASN A 59 7.54 -5.29 -2.60
CA ASN A 59 8.98 -5.32 -2.80
C ASN A 59 9.75 -5.40 -1.47
N VAL A 60 9.32 -4.65 -0.46
CA VAL A 60 9.93 -4.69 0.88
C VAL A 60 9.74 -6.07 1.52
N LEU A 61 8.52 -6.62 1.47
CA LEU A 61 8.23 -7.96 1.98
C LEU A 61 9.08 -9.03 1.29
N GLN A 62 9.15 -9.00 -0.05
CA GLN A 62 9.96 -9.95 -0.82
C GLN A 62 11.44 -9.84 -0.48
N MET A 63 11.99 -8.62 -0.42
CA MET A 63 13.40 -8.39 -0.11
C MET A 63 13.77 -8.86 1.30
N GLU A 64 12.92 -8.63 2.31
CA GLU A 64 13.21 -9.04 3.67
C GLU A 64 12.97 -10.55 3.89
N LEU A 65 11.88 -11.11 3.37
CA LEU A 65 11.59 -12.54 3.52
C LEU A 65 12.55 -13.42 2.73
N ALA A 66 13.11 -12.94 1.61
CA ALA A 66 14.14 -13.66 0.87
C ALA A 66 15.43 -13.89 1.67
N LYS A 67 15.64 -13.15 2.77
CA LYS A 67 16.78 -13.33 3.68
C LYS A 67 16.58 -14.48 4.67
N ALA A 68 15.37 -15.03 4.77
CA ALA A 68 15.08 -16.14 5.67
C ALA A 68 15.95 -17.35 5.31
N GLY A 69 16.47 -17.99 6.35
CA GLY A 69 17.29 -19.19 6.21
C GLY A 69 16.49 -20.39 5.68
N PRO A 70 17.17 -21.41 5.16
CA PRO A 70 16.53 -22.57 4.52
C PRO A 70 15.83 -23.52 5.53
N ASP A 71 16.15 -23.43 6.82
CA ASP A 71 15.56 -24.33 7.83
C ASP A 71 14.17 -23.85 8.25
N ILE A 72 13.15 -24.50 7.67
CA ILE A 72 11.72 -24.23 7.92
C ILE A 72 11.33 -24.31 9.39
N ARG A 73 12.07 -25.07 10.23
CA ARG A 73 11.79 -25.19 11.67
C ARG A 73 12.03 -23.88 12.42
N TYR A 74 12.78 -22.97 11.81
CA TYR A 74 13.06 -21.64 12.31
C TYR A 74 12.39 -20.57 11.45
N ILE A 75 11.19 -20.87 10.95
CA ILE A 75 10.27 -19.92 10.32
C ILE A 75 8.88 -20.16 10.91
N SER A 76 8.29 -19.14 11.53
CA SER A 76 6.97 -19.24 12.14
C SER A 76 6.13 -17.99 11.86
N LEU A 77 4.83 -18.21 11.68
CA LEU A 77 3.86 -17.12 11.71
C LEU A 77 3.64 -16.69 13.15
N VAL A 78 3.51 -15.39 13.37
CA VAL A 78 3.34 -14.80 14.69
C VAL A 78 2.11 -13.89 14.68
N LYS A 79 1.25 -14.06 15.67
CA LYS A 79 0.10 -13.21 15.95
C LYS A 79 0.23 -12.57 17.33
N GLU A 80 -0.23 -11.34 17.45
CA GLU A 80 -0.30 -10.62 18.72
C GLU A 80 -1.49 -11.14 19.54
N ALA A 81 -1.35 -11.22 20.86
CA ALA A 81 -2.42 -11.66 21.74
C ALA A 81 -3.65 -10.76 21.59
N GLY A 82 -4.81 -11.35 21.28
CA GLY A 82 -6.04 -10.62 20.99
C GLY A 82 -6.25 -10.30 19.50
N ASN A 83 -5.30 -10.65 18.63
CA ASN A 83 -5.47 -10.58 17.19
C ASN A 83 -5.73 -11.98 16.59
N GLU A 84 -6.68 -12.06 15.65
CA GLU A 84 -6.99 -13.30 14.93
C GLU A 84 -6.02 -13.53 13.77
N ASP A 85 -5.52 -12.46 13.15
CA ASP A 85 -4.65 -12.52 11.98
C ASP A 85 -3.17 -12.62 12.37
N TYR A 86 -2.41 -13.40 11.59
CA TYR A 86 -0.95 -13.39 11.68
C TYR A 86 -0.41 -12.11 11.04
N LYS A 87 -0.03 -11.14 11.88
CA LYS A 87 0.56 -9.86 11.47
C LYS A 87 2.08 -9.89 11.36
N ALA A 88 2.71 -11.02 11.64
CA ALA A 88 4.15 -11.15 11.66
C ALA A 88 4.65 -12.51 11.16
N VAL A 89 5.89 -12.51 10.67
CA VAL A 89 6.69 -13.71 10.40
C VAL A 89 8.00 -13.58 11.14
N ARG A 90 8.33 -14.61 11.92
CA ARG A 90 9.61 -14.74 12.57
C ARG A 90 10.44 -15.77 11.83
N TYR A 91 11.68 -15.44 11.53
CA TYR A 91 12.58 -16.31 10.78
C TYR A 91 14.02 -16.19 11.26
N SER A 92 14.78 -17.27 11.11
CA SER A 92 16.22 -17.22 11.32
C SER A 92 16.93 -16.71 10.07
N VAL A 93 18.02 -15.96 10.26
CA VAL A 93 18.95 -15.58 9.20
C VAL A 93 20.34 -16.05 9.61
N PHE A 94 21.02 -16.75 8.71
CA PHE A 94 22.44 -17.08 8.89
C PHE A 94 23.29 -16.01 8.22
N ILE A 95 24.24 -15.45 8.96
CA ILE A 95 25.18 -14.45 8.43
C ILE A 95 26.56 -15.15 8.26
N PRO A 96 26.95 -15.51 7.02
CA PRO A 96 28.17 -16.27 6.79
C PRO A 96 29.44 -15.56 7.26
N MET A 97 29.49 -14.23 7.09
CA MET A 97 30.67 -13.41 7.39
C MET A 97 31.10 -13.47 8.86
N ILE A 98 30.15 -13.62 9.78
CA ILE A 98 30.40 -13.72 11.22
C ILE A 98 30.12 -15.12 11.77
N ASN A 99 29.64 -16.06 10.95
CA ASN A 99 29.23 -17.40 11.34
C ASN A 99 28.23 -17.43 12.51
N TYR A 100 27.33 -16.43 12.57
CA TYR A 100 26.28 -16.32 13.58
C TYR A 100 24.89 -16.46 12.93
N LYS A 101 23.96 -17.01 13.72
CA LYS A 101 22.52 -16.97 13.43
C LYS A 101 21.88 -15.85 14.22
N ILE A 102 20.93 -15.17 13.59
CA ILE A 102 20.08 -14.17 14.23
C ILE A 102 18.61 -14.52 14.03
N THR A 103 17.78 -14.15 15.00
CA THR A 103 16.33 -14.19 14.87
C THR A 103 15.86 -12.83 14.37
N LYS A 104 15.12 -12.81 13.28
CA LYS A 104 14.42 -11.62 12.78
C LYS A 104 12.92 -11.82 12.87
N GLN A 105 12.19 -10.73 13.05
CA GLN A 105 10.74 -10.72 12.87
C GLN A 105 10.36 -9.56 11.98
N LEU A 106 9.72 -9.88 10.87
CA LEU A 106 9.04 -8.94 9.99
C LEU A 106 7.58 -8.87 10.43
N TYR A 107 7.06 -7.66 10.62
CA TYR A 107 5.68 -7.49 11.07
C TYR A 107 5.08 -6.21 10.54
N PHE A 108 3.74 -6.21 10.45
CA PHE A 108 2.96 -5.05 10.07
C PHE A 108 2.23 -4.49 11.29
N LYS A 109 2.50 -3.23 11.63
CA LYS A 109 1.89 -2.55 12.77
C LYS A 109 1.88 -1.04 12.52
N ASP A 110 0.77 -0.39 12.85
CA ASP A 110 0.57 1.07 12.68
C ASP A 110 0.84 1.54 11.25
N GLY A 111 0.30 0.83 10.26
CA GLY A 111 0.50 1.16 8.84
C GLY A 111 1.93 0.91 8.32
N ARG A 112 2.83 0.36 9.13
CA ARG A 112 4.26 0.24 8.79
C ARG A 112 4.72 -1.20 8.78
N ILE A 113 5.57 -1.51 7.82
CA ILE A 113 6.36 -2.73 7.83
C ILE A 113 7.61 -2.46 8.66
N LYS A 114 7.77 -3.22 9.75
CA LYS A 114 8.90 -3.09 10.66
C LYS A 114 9.64 -4.42 10.75
N VAL A 115 10.95 -4.34 10.99
CA VAL A 115 11.79 -5.51 11.27
C VAL A 115 12.60 -5.23 12.51
N TRP A 116 12.58 -6.18 13.44
CA TRP A 116 13.52 -6.21 14.53
C TRP A 116 14.40 -7.45 14.45
N GLU A 117 15.57 -7.39 15.08
CA GLU A 117 16.48 -8.52 15.20
C GLU A 117 17.00 -8.72 16.62
N LYS A 118 17.39 -9.96 16.91
CA LYS A 118 18.12 -10.34 18.12
C LYS A 118 18.98 -11.58 17.88
N LEU A 119 19.83 -11.91 18.86
CA LEU A 119 20.60 -13.15 18.85
C LEU A 119 19.67 -14.37 18.79
N PHE A 120 20.05 -15.34 17.96
CA PHE A 120 19.24 -16.52 17.72
C PHE A 120 19.01 -17.35 18.99
N ASN A 121 17.76 -17.71 19.25
CA ASN A 121 17.38 -18.67 20.28
C ASN A 121 16.27 -19.59 19.74
N THR A 122 16.39 -20.89 19.99
CA THR A 122 15.39 -21.88 19.55
C THR A 122 14.03 -21.68 20.21
N SER A 123 14.00 -21.14 21.44
CA SER A 123 12.74 -20.79 22.12
C SER A 123 11.96 -19.68 21.42
N ASP A 124 12.57 -18.94 20.50
CA ASP A 124 11.88 -17.90 19.75
C ASP A 124 10.82 -18.46 18.80
N PHE A 125 10.88 -19.74 18.47
CA PHE A 125 9.99 -20.38 17.51
C PHE A 125 8.97 -21.32 18.17
N SER A 126 8.88 -21.32 19.51
CA SER A 126 8.03 -22.25 20.26
C SER A 126 6.57 -21.82 20.38
N SER A 127 6.25 -20.54 20.12
CA SER A 127 4.90 -19.99 20.23
C SER A 127 4.60 -19.12 19.02
N ASP A 128 3.41 -19.32 18.45
CA ASP A 128 2.80 -18.49 17.41
C ASP A 128 2.12 -17.25 18.02
N VAL A 129 1.71 -17.30 19.29
CA VAL A 129 1.11 -16.17 20.00
C VAL A 129 2.14 -15.46 20.87
N VAL A 130 2.20 -14.13 20.75
CA VAL A 130 3.04 -13.27 21.58
C VAL A 130 2.24 -12.14 22.22
N PRO A 131 2.60 -11.67 23.42
CA PRO A 131 1.89 -10.57 24.07
C PRO A 131 2.02 -9.24 23.31
N THR A 132 3.14 -9.03 22.63
CA THR A 132 3.40 -7.86 21.78
C THR A 132 4.30 -8.26 20.62
N LEU A 133 4.09 -7.66 19.45
CA LEU A 133 5.02 -7.79 18.32
C LEU A 133 6.35 -7.07 18.57
N GLU A 134 6.36 -6.09 19.47
CA GLU A 134 7.52 -5.26 19.83
C GLU A 134 7.84 -5.46 21.32
N PRO A 135 8.61 -6.50 21.69
CA PRO A 135 9.00 -6.69 23.08
C PRO A 135 9.96 -5.58 23.54
N PRO A 136 9.90 -5.20 24.83
CA PRO A 136 10.74 -4.13 25.36
C PRO A 136 12.23 -4.45 25.21
N GLY A 137 13.01 -3.46 24.75
CA GLY A 137 14.46 -3.58 24.55
C GLY A 137 14.88 -4.26 23.23
N ILE A 138 13.94 -4.52 22.31
CA ILE A 138 14.27 -5.07 20.99
C ILE A 138 14.89 -4.01 20.07
N ASN A 139 15.84 -4.42 19.23
CA ASN A 139 16.46 -3.56 18.25
C ASN A 139 15.65 -3.55 16.93
N ILE A 140 14.96 -2.45 16.64
CA ILE A 140 14.27 -2.25 15.36
C ILE A 140 15.32 -1.79 14.33
N ILE A 141 15.59 -2.65 13.34
CA ILE A 141 16.62 -2.40 12.31
C ILE A 141 16.07 -1.76 11.05
N PHE A 142 14.75 -1.88 10.83
CA PHE A 142 14.10 -1.37 9.65
C PHE A 142 12.66 -1.01 9.96
N SER A 143 12.20 0.09 9.37
CA SER A 143 10.83 0.56 9.46
C SER A 143 10.54 1.34 8.18
N THR A 144 9.46 1.00 7.48
CA THR A 144 9.00 1.78 6.34
C THR A 144 8.37 3.09 6.80
N THR A 145 8.12 3.97 5.82
CA THR A 145 7.06 4.97 5.94
C THR A 145 5.72 4.29 6.13
N GLU A 146 4.78 5.03 6.70
CA GLU A 146 3.41 4.57 6.90
C GLU A 146 2.69 4.45 5.56
N PHE A 147 2.03 3.32 5.36
CA PHE A 147 1.11 3.08 4.26
C PHE A 147 -0.30 3.38 4.77
N GLU A 148 -0.97 4.35 4.16
CA GLU A 148 -2.29 4.78 4.63
C GLU A 148 -3.38 3.77 4.28
N ASN A 149 -3.22 3.08 3.15
CA ASN A 149 -4.30 2.30 2.54
C ASN A 149 -4.04 0.80 2.55
N ILE A 150 -3.06 0.32 3.31
CA ILE A 150 -2.62 -1.07 3.27
C ILE A 150 -2.82 -1.76 4.60
N ASP A 151 -3.26 -3.01 4.54
CA ASP A 151 -3.14 -3.96 5.63
C ASP A 151 -2.49 -5.26 5.14
N ILE A 152 -1.66 -5.88 5.96
CA ILE A 152 -0.91 -7.08 5.62
C ILE A 152 -1.26 -8.19 6.60
N LYS A 153 -1.46 -9.40 6.08
CA LYS A 153 -1.60 -10.62 6.86
C LYS A 153 -0.81 -11.76 6.23
N PHE A 154 -0.17 -12.55 7.06
CA PHE A 154 0.52 -13.77 6.64
C PHE A 154 -0.44 -14.95 6.76
N THR A 155 -0.48 -15.80 5.74
CA THR A 155 -1.51 -16.85 5.64
C THR A 155 -0.94 -18.22 5.92
N SER A 156 0.23 -18.53 5.37
CA SER A 156 0.85 -19.85 5.54
C SER A 156 2.37 -19.82 5.41
N VAL A 157 3.02 -20.81 6.03
CA VAL A 157 4.44 -21.12 5.85
C VAL A 157 4.50 -22.58 5.40
N ALA A 158 5.03 -22.82 4.19
CA ALA A 158 5.27 -24.14 3.64
C ALA A 158 6.78 -24.33 3.40
N THR A 159 7.20 -25.57 3.14
CA THR A 159 8.61 -26.01 3.12
C THR A 159 9.59 -25.09 2.38
N GLN A 160 9.16 -24.39 1.34
CA GLN A 160 10.00 -23.46 0.57
C GLN A 160 9.29 -22.13 0.25
N LYS A 161 8.19 -21.80 0.93
CA LYS A 161 7.46 -20.58 0.63
C LYS A 161 6.73 -19.99 1.82
N ILE A 162 6.60 -18.67 1.82
CA ILE A 162 5.80 -17.91 2.76
C ILE A 162 4.70 -17.21 1.96
N GLU A 163 3.46 -17.45 2.35
CA GLU A 163 2.28 -16.86 1.71
C GLU A 163 1.76 -15.70 2.56
N TYR A 164 1.36 -14.63 1.88
CA TYR A 164 0.82 -13.44 2.51
C TYR A 164 -0.20 -12.76 1.60
N THR A 165 -1.06 -11.97 2.24
CA THR A 165 -2.10 -11.19 1.61
C THR A 165 -1.89 -9.72 1.96
N ILE A 166 -1.87 -8.88 0.94
CA ILE A 166 -1.93 -7.42 1.05
C ILE A 166 -3.37 -6.99 0.72
N ILE A 167 -4.03 -6.35 1.66
CA ILE A 167 -5.37 -5.77 1.51
C ILE A 167 -5.17 -4.27 1.29
N VAL A 168 -5.71 -3.74 0.21
CA VAL A 168 -5.56 -2.34 -0.19
C VAL A 168 -6.91 -1.67 -0.26
N ASP A 169 -7.08 -0.53 0.42
CA ASP A 169 -8.23 0.35 0.23
C ASP A 169 -7.96 1.25 -0.99
N THR A 170 -8.73 1.06 -2.06
CA THR A 170 -8.57 1.85 -3.30
C THR A 170 -9.38 3.15 -3.30
N GLY A 171 -9.99 3.48 -2.15
CA GLY A 171 -10.86 4.63 -1.97
C GLY A 171 -12.29 4.38 -2.47
N GLY A 172 -13.24 5.08 -1.85
CA GLY A 172 -14.66 4.94 -2.18
C GLY A 172 -15.30 3.64 -1.67
N GLY A 173 -14.71 3.01 -0.65
CA GLY A 173 -15.22 1.81 0.01
C GLY A 173 -14.89 0.49 -0.71
N ASN A 174 -13.97 0.52 -1.68
CA ASN A 174 -13.56 -0.68 -2.42
C ASN A 174 -12.20 -1.16 -1.93
N THR A 175 -12.15 -2.40 -1.43
CA THR A 175 -10.91 -3.07 -1.09
C THR A 175 -10.48 -4.03 -2.20
N VAL A 176 -9.18 -4.06 -2.46
CA VAL A 176 -8.54 -5.01 -3.38
C VAL A 176 -7.62 -5.91 -2.56
N THR A 177 -7.72 -7.21 -2.80
CA THR A 177 -6.90 -8.20 -2.10
C THR A 177 -5.88 -8.76 -3.07
N HIS A 178 -4.60 -8.62 -2.74
CA HIS A 178 -3.49 -9.19 -3.49
C HIS A 178 -2.85 -10.31 -2.67
N ASN A 179 -2.87 -11.53 -3.22
CA ASN A 179 -2.22 -12.67 -2.60
C ASN A 179 -0.88 -12.88 -3.28
N SER A 180 0.18 -12.98 -2.49
CA SER A 180 1.54 -13.15 -2.98
C SER A 180 2.28 -14.21 -2.17
N THR A 181 3.44 -14.61 -2.68
CA THR A 181 4.22 -15.71 -2.14
C THR A 181 5.70 -15.42 -2.35
N VAL A 182 6.49 -15.53 -1.29
CA VAL A 182 7.95 -15.49 -1.39
C VAL A 182 8.49 -16.91 -1.36
N PHE A 183 9.29 -17.26 -2.36
CA PHE A 183 10.06 -18.51 -2.33
C PHE A 183 11.33 -18.32 -1.51
N LEU A 184 11.56 -19.25 -0.60
CA LEU A 184 12.76 -19.29 0.24
C LEU A 184 13.92 -19.84 -0.58
N ILE A 185 15.04 -19.12 -0.62
CA ILE A 185 16.22 -19.57 -1.36
C ILE A 185 16.85 -20.71 -0.58
N ASN A 186 16.73 -21.93 -1.12
CA ASN A 186 17.46 -23.08 -0.64
C ASN A 186 18.91 -22.93 -1.12
N MET A 187 19.83 -22.57 -0.21
CA MET A 187 21.26 -22.77 -0.45
C MET A 187 21.56 -24.24 -0.15
N GLU A 188 21.25 -25.13 -1.10
CA GLU A 188 21.84 -26.47 -1.15
C GLU A 188 23.31 -26.40 -1.56
#